data_AF-A0A9Q3W2Y1-F1
#
_entry.id   AF-A0A9Q3W2Y1-F1
#
_cell.length_a   1.000
_cell.length_b   1.000
_cell.length_c   1.000
_cell.angle_alpha   90.00
_cell.angle_beta   90.00
_cell.angle_gamma   90.00
#
_symmetry.space_group_name_H-M   'P 1'
#
loop_
_entity.id
_entity.type
_entity.pdbx_description
1 polymer ?
#
loop_
_entity_poly.entity_id
_entity_poly.type
_entity_poly.pdbx_seq_one_letter_code
_entity_poly.pdbx_strand_id
1 'polypeptide(L)'
;MRRWGQGLAWVTAILALMVSLMLWLDPGEEPEVTRTDYPVSRYSHDEDGGIWFLQAGEGHQRVEGADPETFEPVPGDTGRGYFYSGLARDREHFYVDGHRKPEVNPDSVAYLGRHYYRADERVYYRNTLLDGAEAAKVRVRHGDYADDGARLYYQGHWIAGADVSSLSEVAVTERTSADFHYLKDANRVYYRGKVVQGAEPADFTVIRVEGDTWGNHYGDDGRRYFFKDQPLPDQVADTGRTLPPGALQLLQADKEFGWHVLFHEGDTFYFHQPFTNELKMLCRRDSSAPLETLAQGLYRDDRHLYYAWVEWDWNRQSRGGGRGLQGWSSGLAVVPDVDPDKFRFIEKARYRRSGSALRGGVYDAGGRRFFHPDYKGAAPYRAALMGFDGSGELRHLRHDGRCGAYTESPNRSSFFNDLKGMVKWIINRGS
;
A
#
# COMPACT_ATOMS: atom_id res chain seq x y z
N MET A 1 61.94 23.63 11.16
CA MET A 1 61.36 22.32 11.51
C MET A 1 60.28 22.41 12.61
N ARG A 2 59.31 23.34 12.54
CA ARG A 2 58.30 23.51 13.61
C ARG A 2 56.83 23.57 13.14
N ARG A 3 56.57 23.31 11.85
CA ARG A 3 55.21 23.38 11.26
C ARG A 3 54.54 22.03 10.97
N TRP A 4 55.26 20.92 11.12
CA TRP A 4 54.73 19.57 10.84
C TRP A 4 54.19 18.83 12.08
N GLY A 5 54.52 19.28 13.30
CA GLY A 5 54.06 18.65 14.54
C GLY A 5 52.64 19.03 14.99
N GLN A 6 52.16 20.22 14.62
CA GLN A 6 50.82 20.69 15.03
C GLN A 6 49.72 20.06 14.18
N GLY A 7 49.93 19.84 12.88
CA GLY A 7 48.94 19.20 12.01
C GLY A 7 48.66 17.74 12.39
N LEU A 8 49.70 17.00 12.79
CA LEU A 8 49.56 15.60 13.21
C LEU A 8 48.82 15.47 14.55
N ALA A 9 49.04 16.40 15.48
CA ALA A 9 48.38 16.44 16.78
C ALA A 9 46.87 16.76 16.68
N TRP A 10 46.47 17.60 15.72
CA TRP A 10 45.05 17.88 15.46
C TRP A 10 44.34 16.68 14.82
N VAL A 11 45.01 15.97 13.92
CA VAL A 11 44.45 14.77 13.27
C VAL A 11 44.26 13.64 14.28
N THR A 12 45.22 13.41 15.18
CA THR A 12 45.10 12.38 16.22
C THR A 12 44.03 12.74 17.26
N ALA A 13 43.89 14.02 17.63
CA ALA A 13 42.84 14.47 18.53
C ALA A 13 41.43 14.29 17.93
N ILE A 14 41.26 14.61 16.64
CA ILE A 14 39.99 14.40 15.91
C ILE A 14 39.67 12.91 15.79
N LEU A 15 40.66 12.07 15.47
CA LEU A 15 40.48 10.61 15.44
C LEU A 15 40.09 10.04 16.80
N ALA A 16 40.73 10.48 17.88
CA ALA A 16 40.37 10.04 19.23
C ALA A 16 38.96 10.47 19.62
N LEU A 17 38.54 11.68 19.24
CA LEU A 17 37.17 12.17 19.47
C LEU A 17 36.13 11.41 18.65
N MET A 18 36.44 11.06 17.39
CA MET A 18 35.58 10.23 16.56
C MET A 18 35.48 8.79 17.08
N VAL A 19 36.59 8.22 17.59
CA VAL A 19 36.57 6.87 18.20
C VAL A 19 35.82 6.88 19.52
N SER A 20 36.00 7.88 20.38
CA SER A 20 35.18 8.05 21.59
C SER A 20 33.71 8.25 21.25
N LEU A 21 33.38 9.02 20.22
CA LEU A 21 32.01 9.21 19.76
C LEU A 21 31.44 7.91 19.16
N MET A 22 32.24 7.13 18.42
CA MET A 22 31.83 5.82 17.91
C MET A 22 31.63 4.79 19.02
N LEU A 23 32.46 4.79 20.07
CA LEU A 23 32.28 3.92 21.23
C LEU A 23 31.12 4.35 22.13
N TRP A 24 30.73 5.63 22.07
CA TRP A 24 29.55 6.17 22.77
C TRP A 24 28.27 6.02 21.94
N LEU A 25 28.41 5.86 20.62
CA LEU A 25 27.38 5.53 19.63
C LEU A 25 27.58 4.08 19.12
N ASP A 26 28.00 3.16 19.98
CA ASP A 26 27.99 1.74 19.70
C ASP A 26 26.86 1.17 20.58
N PRO A 27 25.76 0.63 20.02
CA PRO A 27 24.64 0.08 20.80
C PRO A 27 25.03 -1.10 21.70
N GLY A 28 26.31 -1.51 21.67
CA GLY A 28 26.72 -2.87 21.97
C GLY A 28 26.28 -3.78 20.83
N GLU A 29 26.99 -4.91 20.63
CA GLU A 29 26.36 -6.01 19.90
C GLU A 29 25.08 -6.38 20.66
N GLU A 30 23.93 -6.40 19.97
CA GLU A 30 22.74 -7.07 20.50
C GLU A 30 23.22 -8.46 20.93
N PRO A 31 23.08 -8.84 22.21
CA PRO A 31 23.60 -10.11 22.64
C PRO A 31 22.99 -11.19 21.73
N GLU A 32 23.84 -12.09 21.22
CA GLU A 32 23.41 -13.27 20.46
C GLU A 32 22.67 -14.19 21.42
N VAL A 33 21.42 -13.81 21.69
CA VAL A 33 20.54 -14.52 22.59
C VAL A 33 19.69 -15.44 21.73
N THR A 34 19.86 -16.74 21.94
CA THR A 34 18.98 -17.77 21.39
C THR A 34 17.58 -17.56 21.99
N ARG A 35 16.66 -17.05 21.17
CA ARG A 35 15.28 -16.76 21.58
C ARG A 35 14.37 -17.91 21.17
N THR A 36 13.48 -18.29 22.07
CA THR A 36 12.40 -19.24 21.80
C THR A 36 11.08 -18.49 21.69
N ASP A 37 10.36 -18.72 20.60
CA ASP A 37 9.14 -17.99 20.31
C ASP A 37 7.95 -18.55 21.08
N TYR A 38 7.10 -17.65 21.58
CA TYR A 38 5.75 -18.04 21.93
C TYR A 38 4.95 -18.21 20.63
N PRO A 39 4.38 -19.41 20.36
CA PRO A 39 3.64 -19.66 19.14
C PRO A 39 2.55 -18.61 18.92
N VAL A 40 2.35 -18.22 17.66
CA VAL A 40 1.29 -17.30 17.21
C VAL A 40 1.28 -15.92 17.91
N SER A 41 2.42 -15.53 18.46
CA SER A 41 2.62 -14.21 19.05
C SER A 41 3.87 -13.51 18.52
N ARG A 42 4.01 -12.22 18.84
CA ARG A 42 5.24 -11.46 18.63
C ARG A 42 6.10 -11.40 19.90
N TYR A 43 5.73 -12.14 20.94
CA TYR A 43 6.56 -12.28 22.12
C TYR A 43 7.49 -13.47 21.96
N SER A 44 8.68 -13.36 22.54
CA SER A 44 9.65 -14.44 22.67
C SER A 44 10.29 -14.38 24.06
N HIS A 45 10.95 -15.45 24.47
CA HIS A 45 11.77 -15.46 25.67
C HIS A 45 13.20 -15.92 25.34
N ASP A 46 14.15 -15.50 26.15
CA ASP A 46 15.53 -15.97 26.07
C ASP A 46 15.82 -17.15 27.03
N GLU A 47 17.07 -17.63 27.01
CA GLU A 47 17.57 -18.70 27.88
C GLU A 47 17.59 -18.30 29.37
N ASP A 48 17.75 -17.01 29.67
CA ASP A 48 17.74 -16.45 31.03
C ASP A 48 16.30 -16.11 31.50
N GLY A 49 15.29 -16.39 30.66
CA GLY A 49 13.89 -16.09 30.90
C GLY A 49 13.46 -14.67 30.53
N GLY A 50 14.36 -13.78 30.09
CA GLY A 50 13.99 -12.44 29.64
C GLY A 50 12.91 -12.46 28.55
N ILE A 51 11.88 -11.62 28.72
CA ILE A 51 10.77 -11.52 27.77
C ILE A 51 11.01 -10.40 26.77
N TRP A 52 10.73 -10.68 25.50
CA TRP A 52 10.99 -9.78 24.37
C TRP A 52 9.76 -9.66 23.49
N PHE A 53 9.66 -8.53 22.81
CA PHE A 53 8.57 -8.18 21.91
C PHE A 53 9.10 -7.75 20.54
N LEU A 54 8.67 -8.42 19.46
CA LEU A 54 9.06 -8.08 18.09
C LEU A 54 8.28 -6.85 17.59
N GLN A 55 8.93 -5.69 17.65
CA GLN A 55 8.43 -4.43 17.12
C GLN A 55 8.80 -4.27 15.65
N ALA A 56 7.79 -3.95 14.82
CA ALA A 56 7.99 -3.84 13.38
C ALA A 56 8.95 -2.68 13.05
N GLY A 57 10.09 -3.00 12.43
CA GLY A 57 11.11 -2.03 12.04
C GLY A 57 12.11 -1.68 13.14
N GLU A 58 11.89 -2.13 14.37
CA GLU A 58 12.76 -1.86 15.54
C GLU A 58 13.32 -3.14 16.18
N GLY A 59 12.94 -4.32 15.67
CA GLY A 59 13.46 -5.59 16.17
C GLY A 59 12.84 -6.00 17.50
N HIS A 60 13.55 -6.84 18.25
CA HIS A 60 13.08 -7.35 19.53
C HIS A 60 13.38 -6.34 20.64
N GLN A 61 12.34 -5.88 21.33
CA GLN A 61 12.41 -4.94 22.43
C GLN A 61 12.16 -5.69 23.75
N ARG A 62 12.92 -5.39 24.79
CA ARG A 62 12.74 -6.05 26.10
C ARG A 62 11.42 -5.61 26.74
N VAL A 63 10.65 -6.56 27.26
CA VAL A 63 9.39 -6.30 27.97
C VAL A 63 9.70 -6.06 29.45
N GLU A 64 9.85 -4.79 29.81
CA GLU A 64 10.27 -4.41 31.15
C GLU A 64 9.27 -4.82 32.24
N GLY A 65 9.79 -5.46 33.29
CA GLY A 65 9.03 -5.89 34.46
C GLY A 65 8.14 -7.11 34.27
N ALA A 66 8.27 -7.84 33.15
CA ALA A 66 7.60 -9.13 32.94
C ALA A 66 8.13 -10.20 33.90
N ASP A 67 7.23 -10.92 34.56
CA ASP A 67 7.55 -12.16 35.30
C ASP A 67 7.60 -13.34 34.32
N PRO A 68 8.80 -13.86 33.99
CA PRO A 68 8.91 -14.90 32.98
C PRO A 68 8.40 -16.26 33.41
N GLU A 69 8.24 -16.50 34.73
CA GLU A 69 7.68 -17.75 35.22
C GLU A 69 6.17 -17.85 34.95
N THR A 70 5.49 -16.71 34.84
CA THR A 70 4.04 -16.65 34.63
C THR A 70 3.60 -15.92 33.38
N PHE A 71 4.55 -15.46 32.56
CA PHE A 71 4.25 -14.74 31.33
C PHE A 71 3.52 -15.64 30.33
N GLU A 72 2.36 -15.18 29.87
CA GLU A 72 1.58 -15.82 28.83
C GLU A 72 1.05 -14.78 27.82
N PRO A 73 1.30 -14.97 26.51
CA PRO A 73 0.59 -14.23 25.49
C PRO A 73 -0.89 -14.59 25.49
N VAL A 74 -1.75 -13.60 25.43
CA VAL A 74 -3.20 -13.81 25.30
C VAL A 74 -3.47 -14.17 23.84
N PRO A 75 -3.96 -15.38 23.51
CA PRO A 75 -4.14 -15.80 22.14
C PRO A 75 -5.23 -14.98 21.43
N GLY A 76 -5.04 -14.68 20.14
CA GLY A 76 -5.99 -13.90 19.35
C GLY A 76 -7.11 -14.71 18.70
N ASP A 77 -7.53 -15.84 19.30
CA ASP A 77 -8.41 -16.80 18.63
C ASP A 77 -9.81 -16.24 18.36
N THR A 78 -10.29 -16.44 17.13
CA THR A 78 -11.64 -16.07 16.65
C THR A 78 -12.29 -17.21 15.86
N GLY A 79 -11.74 -18.43 15.89
CA GLY A 79 -12.31 -19.60 15.22
C GLY A 79 -12.19 -19.62 13.69
N ARG A 80 -11.39 -18.73 13.07
CA ARG A 80 -11.16 -18.68 11.60
C ARG A 80 -9.68 -18.62 11.18
N GLY A 81 -8.76 -18.97 12.08
CA GLY A 81 -7.31 -18.92 11.86
C GLY A 81 -6.58 -18.13 12.96
N TYR A 82 -5.27 -18.39 13.10
CA TYR A 82 -4.42 -17.84 14.15
C TYR A 82 -4.05 -16.37 13.88
N PHE A 83 -4.45 -15.46 14.78
CA PHE A 83 -4.04 -14.05 14.76
C PHE A 83 -3.27 -13.69 16.02
N TYR A 84 -2.21 -12.91 15.85
CA TYR A 84 -1.50 -12.26 16.96
C TYR A 84 -2.39 -11.16 17.57
N SER A 85 -2.65 -11.24 18.86
CA SER A 85 -3.56 -10.34 19.57
C SER A 85 -2.97 -8.95 19.86
N GLY A 86 -1.65 -8.85 20.09
CA GLY A 86 -1.09 -7.67 20.76
C GLY A 86 -0.68 -7.94 22.21
N LEU A 87 -1.31 -8.93 22.83
CA LEU A 87 -1.59 -8.90 24.26
C LEU A 87 -0.85 -10.01 25.00
N ALA A 88 -0.41 -9.72 26.20
CA ALA A 88 0.17 -10.71 27.11
C ALA A 88 -0.12 -10.33 28.56
N ARG A 89 0.06 -11.27 29.47
CA ARG A 89 -0.05 -11.02 30.91
C ARG A 89 0.93 -11.90 31.67
N ASP A 90 1.26 -11.48 32.86
CA ASP A 90 1.83 -12.33 33.89
C ASP A 90 0.91 -12.28 35.13
N ARG A 91 1.35 -12.86 36.24
CA ARG A 91 0.56 -12.92 37.49
C ARG A 91 0.10 -11.54 37.99
N GLU A 92 0.89 -10.47 37.77
CA GLU A 92 0.62 -9.13 38.34
C GLU A 92 0.36 -8.07 37.28
N HIS A 93 0.72 -8.32 36.03
CA HIS A 93 0.79 -7.31 34.98
C HIS A 93 0.10 -7.72 33.69
N PHE A 94 -0.45 -6.72 33.01
CA PHE A 94 -0.95 -6.83 31.65
C PHE A 94 -0.08 -6.03 30.68
N TYR A 95 0.11 -6.55 29.48
CA TYR A 95 0.97 -5.99 28.44
C TYR A 95 0.23 -5.87 27.11
N VAL A 96 0.47 -4.75 26.43
CA VAL A 96 -0.01 -4.45 25.09
C VAL A 96 1.17 -4.05 24.23
N ASP A 97 1.45 -4.85 23.20
CA ASP A 97 2.54 -4.68 22.24
C ASP A 97 3.90 -4.41 22.92
N GLY A 98 4.25 -5.24 23.90
CA GLY A 98 5.51 -5.14 24.64
C GLY A 98 5.52 -4.11 25.77
N HIS A 99 4.46 -3.32 25.94
CA HIS A 99 4.39 -2.28 26.97
C HIS A 99 3.41 -2.65 28.08
N ARG A 100 3.83 -2.46 29.34
CA ARG A 100 2.98 -2.66 30.52
C ARG A 100 1.83 -1.66 30.53
N LYS A 101 0.64 -2.13 30.93
CA LYS A 101 -0.59 -1.33 31.08
C LYS A 101 -1.12 -1.43 32.52
N PRO A 102 -0.58 -0.63 33.46
CA PRO A 102 -0.78 -0.81 34.91
C PRO A 102 -2.23 -0.69 35.37
N GLU A 103 -3.08 0.01 34.62
CA GLU A 103 -4.49 0.22 34.96
C GLU A 103 -5.42 -0.94 34.58
N VAL A 104 -4.89 -2.01 33.99
CA VAL A 104 -5.64 -3.22 33.60
C VAL A 104 -5.32 -4.36 34.54
N ASN A 105 -6.36 -4.96 35.11
CA ASN A 105 -6.26 -6.21 35.83
C ASN A 105 -6.01 -7.36 34.82
N PRO A 106 -4.87 -8.08 34.89
CA PRO A 106 -4.57 -9.17 33.94
C PRO A 106 -5.61 -10.29 33.95
N ASP A 107 -6.29 -10.52 35.08
CA ASP A 107 -7.31 -11.56 35.22
C ASP A 107 -8.66 -11.19 34.61
N SER A 108 -8.92 -9.90 34.38
CA SER A 108 -10.20 -9.42 33.84
C SER A 108 -10.23 -9.33 32.32
N VAL A 109 -9.12 -9.63 31.65
CA VAL A 109 -8.95 -9.45 30.20
C VAL A 109 -9.68 -10.53 29.41
N ALA A 110 -10.51 -10.08 28.46
CA ALA A 110 -11.12 -10.92 27.44
C ALA A 110 -10.85 -10.34 26.05
N TYR A 111 -10.13 -11.08 25.20
CA TYR A 111 -9.89 -10.68 23.82
C TYR A 111 -11.18 -10.74 23.00
N LEU A 112 -11.47 -9.69 22.24
CA LEU A 112 -12.69 -9.56 21.44
C LEU A 112 -12.44 -9.73 19.93
N GLY A 113 -11.18 -9.84 19.51
CA GLY A 113 -10.79 -9.89 18.09
C GLY A 113 -10.17 -8.58 17.60
N ARG A 114 -9.31 -8.67 16.59
CA ARG A 114 -8.70 -7.53 15.88
C ARG A 114 -8.15 -6.44 16.81
N HIS A 115 -7.36 -6.86 17.79
CA HIS A 115 -6.74 -5.99 18.81
C HIS A 115 -7.70 -5.31 19.80
N TYR A 116 -9.00 -5.62 19.73
CA TYR A 116 -9.94 -5.24 20.77
C TYR A 116 -9.90 -6.21 21.94
N TYR A 117 -9.97 -5.70 23.16
CA TYR A 117 -10.14 -6.49 24.37
C TYR A 117 -10.98 -5.73 25.38
N ARG A 118 -11.73 -6.48 26.17
CA ARG A 118 -12.40 -5.98 27.38
C ARG A 118 -11.49 -6.23 28.57
N ALA A 119 -11.43 -5.28 29.48
CA ALA A 119 -10.88 -5.45 30.81
C ALA A 119 -11.86 -4.81 31.79
N ASP A 120 -12.41 -5.62 32.70
CA ASP A 120 -13.51 -5.22 33.59
C ASP A 120 -14.68 -4.59 32.81
N GLU A 121 -15.10 -3.38 33.17
CA GLU A 121 -16.17 -2.62 32.51
C GLU A 121 -15.66 -1.69 31.38
N ARG A 122 -14.42 -1.89 30.92
CA ARG A 122 -13.80 -1.06 29.88
C ARG A 122 -13.44 -1.88 28.66
N VAL A 123 -13.45 -1.25 27.50
CA VAL A 123 -13.01 -1.87 26.25
C VAL A 123 -11.94 -1.02 25.62
N TYR A 124 -10.93 -1.68 25.06
CA TYR A 124 -9.77 -1.04 24.46
C TYR A 124 -9.55 -1.60 23.05
N TYR A 125 -8.99 -0.77 22.17
CA TYR A 125 -8.29 -1.18 20.97
C TYR A 125 -6.81 -0.91 21.19
N ARG A 126 -5.98 -1.96 21.32
CA ARG A 126 -4.56 -1.82 21.74
C ARG A 126 -4.47 -0.92 23.00
N ASN A 127 -3.86 0.25 22.89
CA ASN A 127 -3.70 1.22 23.98
C ASN A 127 -4.80 2.28 24.05
N THR A 128 -5.78 2.26 23.15
CA THR A 128 -6.85 3.25 23.05
C THR A 128 -8.11 2.77 23.76
N LEU A 129 -8.56 3.50 24.79
CA LEU A 129 -9.85 3.28 25.44
C LEU A 129 -11.01 3.66 24.50
N LEU A 130 -12.01 2.79 24.39
CA LEU A 130 -13.29 3.12 23.73
C LEU A 130 -14.12 3.97 24.69
N ASP A 131 -13.91 5.28 24.67
CA ASP A 131 -14.54 6.17 25.63
C ASP A 131 -16.07 6.17 25.52
N GLY A 132 -16.71 6.04 26.69
CA GLY A 132 -18.15 5.91 26.87
C GLY A 132 -18.83 4.74 26.15
N ALA A 133 -18.09 3.70 25.75
CA ALA A 133 -18.67 2.49 25.19
C ALA A 133 -19.37 1.64 26.27
N GLU A 134 -20.50 1.04 25.93
CA GLU A 134 -21.12 0.02 26.79
C GLU A 134 -20.37 -1.32 26.62
N ALA A 135 -19.38 -1.57 27.48
CA ALA A 135 -18.44 -2.70 27.36
C ALA A 135 -19.10 -4.07 27.15
N ALA A 136 -20.26 -4.30 27.77
CA ALA A 136 -21.01 -5.54 27.64
C ALA A 136 -21.65 -5.75 26.25
N LYS A 137 -21.82 -4.69 25.47
CA LYS A 137 -22.46 -4.70 24.14
C LYS A 137 -21.48 -4.51 22.98
N VAL A 138 -20.19 -4.31 23.25
CA VAL A 138 -19.21 -4.11 22.17
C VAL A 138 -19.13 -5.34 21.26
N ARG A 139 -19.25 -5.10 19.96
CA ARG A 139 -19.13 -6.06 18.88
C ARG A 139 -18.03 -5.60 17.94
N VAL A 140 -17.00 -6.42 17.78
CA VAL A 140 -15.97 -6.20 16.75
C VAL A 140 -16.59 -6.48 15.38
N ARG A 141 -16.39 -5.57 14.45
CA ARG A 141 -16.93 -5.62 13.08
C ARG A 141 -15.83 -5.95 12.08
N HIS A 142 -16.19 -5.90 10.80
CA HIS A 142 -15.25 -6.02 9.68
C HIS A 142 -14.19 -4.92 9.75
N GLY A 143 -12.94 -5.23 9.36
CA GLY A 143 -11.83 -4.30 9.51
C GLY A 143 -11.56 -3.94 10.98
N ASP A 144 -11.04 -2.76 11.25
CA ASP A 144 -10.76 -2.31 12.63
C ASP A 144 -11.95 -1.55 13.26
N TYR A 145 -13.17 -1.82 12.79
CA TYR A 145 -14.39 -1.21 13.32
C TYR A 145 -14.96 -2.01 14.49
N ALA A 146 -15.65 -1.32 15.40
CA ALA A 146 -16.45 -1.93 16.45
C ALA A 146 -17.67 -1.05 16.77
N ASP A 147 -18.73 -1.60 17.33
CA ASP A 147 -19.86 -0.82 17.84
C ASP A 147 -20.42 -1.42 19.13
N ASP A 148 -21.08 -0.63 19.94
CA ASP A 148 -21.77 -1.08 21.18
C ASP A 148 -23.30 -1.10 21.04
N GLY A 149 -23.82 -1.00 19.81
CA GLY A 149 -25.23 -0.84 19.51
C GLY A 149 -25.75 0.61 19.54
N ALA A 150 -24.98 1.57 20.08
CA ALA A 150 -25.32 2.99 20.10
C ALA A 150 -24.27 3.88 19.41
N ARG A 151 -23.01 3.47 19.45
CA ARG A 151 -21.85 4.20 18.93
C ARG A 151 -21.01 3.30 18.05
N LEU A 152 -20.52 3.85 16.94
CA LEU A 152 -19.54 3.21 16.07
C LEU A 152 -18.14 3.71 16.40
N TYR A 153 -17.16 2.83 16.35
CA TYR A 153 -15.76 3.09 16.62
C TYR A 153 -14.87 2.59 15.49
N TYR A 154 -13.74 3.25 15.28
CA TYR A 154 -12.62 2.74 14.47
C TYR A 154 -11.33 2.88 15.26
N GLN A 155 -10.61 1.77 15.43
CA GLN A 155 -9.39 1.72 16.25
C GLN A 155 -9.55 2.40 17.62
N GLY A 156 -10.68 2.13 18.27
CA GLY A 156 -11.06 2.69 19.58
C GLY A 156 -11.62 4.12 19.58
N HIS A 157 -11.59 4.83 18.46
CA HIS A 157 -12.07 6.21 18.38
C HIS A 157 -13.54 6.27 17.94
N TRP A 158 -14.37 7.00 18.68
CA TRP A 158 -15.79 7.17 18.37
C TRP A 158 -16.01 7.95 17.07
N ILE A 159 -16.89 7.44 16.22
CA ILE A 159 -17.35 8.05 14.97
C ILE A 159 -18.73 8.67 15.21
N ALA A 160 -18.76 9.99 15.37
CA ALA A 160 -19.98 10.71 15.71
C ALA A 160 -21.05 10.65 14.59
N GLY A 161 -22.31 10.54 15.03
CA GLY A 161 -23.52 10.57 14.19
C GLY A 161 -23.78 9.31 13.36
N ALA A 162 -23.06 8.21 13.60
CA ALA A 162 -23.21 6.98 12.82
C ALA A 162 -24.59 6.36 13.09
N ASP A 163 -25.27 5.94 12.04
CA ASP A 163 -26.50 5.18 12.19
C ASP A 163 -26.14 3.70 12.41
N VAL A 164 -25.89 3.36 13.67
CA VAL A 164 -25.46 2.02 14.09
C VAL A 164 -26.48 0.94 13.71
N SER A 165 -27.76 1.31 13.58
CA SER A 165 -28.85 0.38 13.26
C SER A 165 -28.82 -0.11 11.81
N SER A 166 -28.24 0.67 10.90
CA SER A 166 -28.19 0.38 9.46
C SER A 166 -26.80 0.05 8.94
N LEU A 167 -25.83 -0.21 9.83
CA LEU A 167 -24.47 -0.58 9.46
C LEU A 167 -24.42 -1.83 8.59
N SER A 168 -23.67 -1.75 7.50
CA SER A 168 -23.42 -2.85 6.57
C SER A 168 -22.04 -2.75 5.93
N GLU A 169 -21.50 -3.89 5.50
CA GLU A 169 -20.30 -3.94 4.66
C GLU A 169 -20.60 -3.28 3.29
N VAL A 170 -19.62 -2.58 2.72
CA VAL A 170 -19.74 -2.03 1.37
C VAL A 170 -19.73 -3.16 0.34
N ALA A 171 -20.46 -2.98 -0.75
CA ALA A 171 -20.48 -3.95 -1.84
C ALA A 171 -19.10 -4.01 -2.52
N VAL A 172 -18.72 -5.20 -2.96
CA VAL A 172 -17.47 -5.44 -3.68
C VAL A 172 -17.76 -6.27 -4.92
N THR A 173 -17.18 -5.90 -6.05
CA THR A 173 -17.22 -6.70 -7.28
C THR A 173 -16.35 -7.95 -7.13
N GLU A 174 -15.20 -7.80 -6.45
CA GLU A 174 -14.28 -8.85 -6.05
C GLU A 174 -13.65 -8.48 -4.69
N ARG A 175 -13.44 -9.47 -3.79
CA ARG A 175 -12.81 -9.21 -2.50
C ARG A 175 -11.36 -8.75 -2.69
N THR A 176 -10.98 -7.68 -2.01
CA THR A 176 -9.61 -7.14 -1.99
C THR A 176 -9.14 -7.02 -0.55
N SER A 177 -8.07 -6.29 -0.26
CA SER A 177 -7.78 -5.84 1.11
C SER A 177 -8.41 -4.47 1.41
N ALA A 178 -8.86 -3.75 0.37
CA ALA A 178 -9.40 -2.41 0.48
C ALA A 178 -10.79 -2.40 1.14
N ASP A 179 -11.57 -3.46 0.94
CA ASP A 179 -12.87 -3.73 1.55
C ASP A 179 -12.83 -3.70 3.07
N PHE A 180 -11.74 -4.17 3.70
CA PHE A 180 -11.54 -4.10 5.16
C PHE A 180 -11.39 -2.68 5.70
N HIS A 181 -11.21 -1.69 4.84
CA HIS A 181 -11.08 -0.29 5.26
C HIS A 181 -12.35 0.52 5.10
N TYR A 182 -13.37 -0.01 4.40
CA TYR A 182 -14.64 0.65 4.20
C TYR A 182 -15.76 0.01 5.03
N LEU A 183 -16.68 0.85 5.50
CA LEU A 183 -17.95 0.46 6.15
C LEU A 183 -18.99 1.49 5.75
N LYS A 184 -20.28 1.14 5.75
CA LYS A 184 -21.35 2.13 5.52
C LYS A 184 -22.51 1.96 6.48
N ASP A 185 -23.25 3.04 6.66
CA ASP A 185 -24.63 3.02 7.17
C ASP A 185 -25.58 3.50 6.06
N ALA A 186 -26.86 3.69 6.38
CA ALA A 186 -27.86 4.17 5.41
C ALA A 186 -27.57 5.58 4.86
N ASN A 187 -26.79 6.38 5.56
CA ASN A 187 -26.59 7.81 5.30
C ASN A 187 -25.15 8.16 4.90
N ARG A 188 -24.16 7.35 5.27
CA ARG A 188 -22.73 7.66 5.12
C ARG A 188 -21.89 6.43 4.80
N VAL A 189 -20.82 6.66 4.05
CA VAL A 189 -19.72 5.72 3.86
C VAL A 189 -18.55 6.18 4.72
N TYR A 190 -17.82 5.22 5.28
CA TYR A 190 -16.65 5.45 6.12
C TYR A 190 -15.44 4.77 5.51
N TYR A 191 -14.29 5.44 5.53
CA TYR A 191 -12.98 4.88 5.23
C TYR A 191 -12.05 5.08 6.44
N ARG A 192 -11.60 3.99 7.06
CA ARG A 192 -10.75 4.01 8.27
C ARG A 192 -11.24 5.00 9.33
N GLY A 193 -12.53 4.95 9.61
CA GLY A 193 -13.22 5.79 10.58
C GLY A 193 -13.60 7.20 10.12
N LYS A 194 -13.14 7.65 8.95
CA LYS A 194 -13.48 8.96 8.40
C LYS A 194 -14.68 8.87 7.47
N VAL A 195 -15.56 9.87 7.50
CA VAL A 195 -16.66 9.97 6.53
C VAL A 195 -16.08 10.23 5.14
N VAL A 196 -16.44 9.39 4.17
CA VAL A 196 -16.14 9.58 2.74
C VAL A 196 -17.01 10.72 2.22
N GLN A 197 -16.38 11.87 1.94
CA GLN A 197 -17.12 13.11 1.71
C GLN A 197 -17.96 13.04 0.42
N GLY A 198 -19.27 13.18 0.57
CA GLY A 198 -20.23 13.21 -0.53
C GLY A 198 -20.55 11.86 -1.18
N ALA A 199 -20.01 10.75 -0.68
CA ALA A 199 -20.36 9.43 -1.19
C ALA A 199 -21.85 9.12 -0.99
N GLU A 200 -22.50 8.56 -2.01
CA GLU A 200 -23.85 8.03 -1.91
C GLU A 200 -23.80 6.56 -1.43
N PRO A 201 -24.22 6.24 -0.18
CA PRO A 201 -23.98 4.91 0.39
C PRO A 201 -24.76 3.77 -0.26
N ALA A 202 -25.90 4.09 -0.89
CA ALA A 202 -26.75 3.11 -1.54
C ALA A 202 -26.00 2.39 -2.68
N ASP A 203 -25.27 3.17 -3.47
CA ASP A 203 -24.62 2.73 -4.72
C ASP A 203 -23.09 2.58 -4.57
N PHE A 204 -22.54 2.87 -3.38
CA PHE A 204 -21.10 2.80 -3.15
C PHE A 204 -20.54 1.37 -3.23
N THR A 205 -19.51 1.21 -4.06
CA THR A 205 -18.75 -0.02 -4.26
C THR A 205 -17.24 0.24 -4.17
N VAL A 206 -16.48 -0.77 -3.76
CA VAL A 206 -15.01 -0.71 -3.79
C VAL A 206 -14.50 -1.16 -5.15
N ILE A 207 -13.62 -0.36 -5.75
CA ILE A 207 -12.95 -0.70 -7.01
C ILE A 207 -11.77 -1.60 -6.69
N ARG A 208 -11.73 -2.79 -7.32
CA ARG A 208 -10.55 -3.64 -7.29
C ARG A 208 -9.45 -3.02 -8.14
N VAL A 209 -8.30 -2.82 -7.52
CA VAL A 209 -7.07 -2.39 -8.18
C VAL A 209 -6.10 -3.56 -8.22
N GLU A 210 -5.92 -4.18 -9.39
CA GLU A 210 -5.04 -5.33 -9.57
C GLU A 210 -3.60 -4.97 -9.20
N GLY A 211 -2.93 -5.85 -8.46
CA GLY A 211 -1.53 -5.64 -8.04
C GLY A 211 -1.27 -4.46 -7.10
N ASP A 212 -2.30 -3.87 -6.45
CA ASP A 212 -2.07 -2.78 -5.50
C ASP A 212 -1.41 -3.28 -4.19
N THR A 213 -0.17 -2.88 -3.98
CA THR A 213 0.57 -3.12 -2.74
C THR A 213 0.84 -1.83 -1.96
N TRP A 214 0.31 -0.68 -2.40
CA TRP A 214 0.62 0.64 -1.86
C TRP A 214 -0.54 1.29 -1.09
N GLY A 215 -1.65 0.57 -0.91
CA GLY A 215 -2.81 1.05 -0.16
C GLY A 215 -3.55 2.19 -0.88
N ASN A 216 -3.61 2.10 -2.21
CA ASN A 216 -4.32 3.02 -3.07
C ASN A 216 -5.75 2.50 -3.29
N HIS A 217 -6.61 2.75 -2.32
CA HIS A 217 -7.99 2.28 -2.33
C HIS A 217 -8.91 3.26 -3.03
N TYR A 218 -9.73 2.74 -3.93
CA TYR A 218 -10.71 3.52 -4.69
C TYR A 218 -12.12 2.98 -4.47
N GLY A 219 -13.09 3.88 -4.54
CA GLY A 219 -14.51 3.55 -4.57
C GLY A 219 -15.23 4.27 -5.69
N ASP A 220 -16.44 3.83 -5.97
CA ASP A 220 -17.36 4.39 -6.95
C ASP A 220 -18.78 4.33 -6.40
N ASP A 221 -19.55 5.41 -6.53
CA ASP A 221 -20.97 5.48 -6.19
C ASP A 221 -21.89 5.55 -7.42
N GLY A 222 -21.36 5.25 -8.61
CA GLY A 222 -22.06 5.35 -9.89
C GLY A 222 -22.13 6.77 -10.45
N ARG A 223 -21.79 7.79 -9.65
CA ARG A 223 -21.71 9.20 -10.09
C ARG A 223 -20.30 9.76 -10.01
N ARG A 224 -19.52 9.32 -9.02
CA ARG A 224 -18.17 9.82 -8.72
C ARG A 224 -17.26 8.68 -8.27
N TYR A 225 -15.97 8.91 -8.51
CA TYR A 225 -14.91 8.09 -7.96
C TYR A 225 -14.37 8.72 -6.68
N PHE A 226 -13.88 7.86 -5.79
CA PHE A 226 -13.31 8.24 -4.51
C PHE A 226 -11.92 7.64 -4.39
N PHE A 227 -11.02 8.40 -3.78
CA PHE A 227 -9.74 7.91 -3.29
C PHE A 227 -9.78 7.98 -1.77
N LYS A 228 -9.86 6.80 -1.12
CA LYS A 228 -9.96 6.69 0.34
C LYS A 228 -11.21 7.43 0.85
N ASP A 229 -11.05 8.43 1.71
CA ASP A 229 -12.11 9.26 2.30
C ASP A 229 -12.47 10.50 1.46
N GLN A 230 -11.86 10.70 0.30
CA GLN A 230 -12.04 11.90 -0.52
C GLN A 230 -12.61 11.56 -1.91
N PRO A 231 -13.48 12.40 -2.48
CA PRO A 231 -13.82 12.30 -3.88
C PRO A 231 -12.60 12.62 -4.75
N LEU A 232 -12.51 12.01 -5.92
CA LEU A 232 -11.62 12.50 -6.98
C LEU A 232 -12.10 13.90 -7.40
N PRO A 233 -11.20 14.85 -7.71
CA PRO A 233 -11.61 16.19 -8.13
C PRO A 233 -12.31 16.19 -9.48
N ASP A 234 -13.42 16.94 -9.58
CA ASP A 234 -14.07 17.23 -10.86
C ASP A 234 -13.25 18.23 -11.70
N GLN A 235 -12.44 19.07 -11.04
CA GLN A 235 -11.53 20.00 -11.71
C GLN A 235 -10.28 19.26 -12.19
N VAL A 236 -10.04 19.32 -13.50
CA VAL A 236 -8.84 18.78 -14.11
C VAL A 236 -7.70 19.76 -13.86
N ALA A 237 -6.70 19.31 -13.10
CA ALA A 237 -5.55 20.13 -12.75
C ALA A 237 -4.85 20.67 -14.00
N ASP A 238 -4.26 21.86 -13.88
CA ASP A 238 -3.48 22.52 -14.94
C ASP A 238 -4.26 22.94 -16.21
N THR A 239 -5.59 22.76 -16.25
CA THR A 239 -6.40 23.04 -17.47
C THR A 239 -7.56 24.02 -17.26
N GLY A 240 -7.91 24.33 -16.01
CA GLY A 240 -9.10 25.15 -15.67
C GLY A 240 -10.44 24.49 -16.00
N ARG A 241 -10.44 23.26 -16.54
CA ARG A 241 -11.65 22.53 -16.92
C ARG A 241 -12.26 21.85 -15.71
N THR A 242 -13.59 21.89 -15.61
CA THR A 242 -14.37 21.08 -14.66
C THR A 242 -15.20 20.06 -15.44
N LEU A 243 -15.14 18.79 -15.03
CA LEU A 243 -15.94 17.72 -15.61
C LEU A 243 -17.34 17.72 -15.00
N PRO A 244 -18.40 17.48 -15.78
CA PRO A 244 -19.71 17.26 -15.21
C PRO A 244 -19.74 15.95 -14.41
N PRO A 245 -20.58 15.84 -13.36
CA PRO A 245 -20.76 14.59 -12.62
C PRO A 245 -21.12 13.42 -13.55
N GLY A 246 -20.53 12.25 -13.31
CA GLY A 246 -20.74 11.04 -14.13
C GLY A 246 -20.07 11.05 -15.51
N ALA A 247 -19.36 12.12 -15.91
CA ALA A 247 -18.70 12.17 -17.21
C ALA A 247 -17.41 11.34 -17.27
N LEU A 248 -16.72 11.22 -16.14
CA LEU A 248 -15.49 10.44 -16.02
C LEU A 248 -15.82 8.94 -16.02
N GLN A 249 -15.13 8.16 -16.84
CA GLN A 249 -15.29 6.71 -16.92
C GLN A 249 -13.97 6.02 -16.60
N LEU A 250 -14.00 5.00 -15.74
CA LEU A 250 -12.82 4.22 -15.40
C LEU A 250 -12.33 3.46 -16.64
N LEU A 251 -11.08 3.70 -17.04
CA LEU A 251 -10.45 3.01 -18.15
C LEU A 251 -9.61 1.83 -17.65
N GLN A 252 -8.76 2.07 -16.64
CA GLN A 252 -7.82 1.07 -16.13
C GLN A 252 -7.53 1.28 -14.64
N ALA A 253 -7.83 0.25 -13.84
CA ALA A 253 -7.47 0.17 -12.42
C ALA A 253 -6.52 -1.03 -12.18
N ASP A 254 -5.36 -1.01 -12.82
CA ASP A 254 -4.48 -2.17 -12.85
C ASP A 254 -3.00 -1.78 -12.82
N LYS A 255 -2.35 -2.11 -11.70
CA LYS A 255 -0.93 -1.81 -11.44
C LYS A 255 0.04 -2.68 -12.21
N GLU A 256 -0.40 -3.78 -12.81
CA GLU A 256 0.45 -4.60 -13.67
C GLU A 256 0.77 -3.93 -15.00
N PHE A 257 -0.17 -3.12 -15.50
CA PHE A 257 -0.06 -2.40 -16.78
C PHE A 257 -0.14 -0.88 -16.63
N GLY A 258 -0.25 -0.35 -15.41
CA GLY A 258 -0.25 1.08 -15.13
C GLY A 258 -0.17 1.40 -13.64
N TRP A 259 0.90 2.06 -13.20
CA TRP A 259 0.98 2.58 -11.83
C TRP A 259 -0.12 3.59 -11.51
N HIS A 260 -0.61 4.32 -12.51
CA HIS A 260 -1.74 5.26 -12.37
C HIS A 260 -3.07 4.57 -12.67
N VAL A 261 -4.12 4.96 -11.96
CA VAL A 261 -5.50 4.64 -12.40
C VAL A 261 -5.84 5.60 -13.53
N LEU A 262 -6.27 5.05 -14.66
CA LEU A 262 -6.59 5.78 -15.87
C LEU A 262 -8.10 5.90 -16.04
N PHE A 263 -8.52 7.04 -16.57
CA PHE A 263 -9.92 7.36 -16.86
C PHE A 263 -10.04 7.97 -18.24
N HIS A 264 -11.26 8.05 -18.75
CA HIS A 264 -11.55 8.75 -19.99
C HIS A 264 -12.87 9.52 -19.90
N GLU A 265 -12.98 10.55 -20.73
CA GLU A 265 -14.21 11.26 -21.04
C GLU A 265 -14.13 11.69 -22.51
N GLY A 266 -15.04 11.16 -23.33
CA GLY A 266 -15.01 11.35 -24.79
C GLY A 266 -13.68 10.90 -25.42
N ASP A 267 -12.99 11.85 -26.06
CA ASP A 267 -11.70 11.65 -26.72
C ASP A 267 -10.50 11.86 -25.77
N THR A 268 -10.72 12.26 -24.53
CA THR A 268 -9.66 12.68 -23.63
C THR A 268 -9.41 11.63 -22.55
N PHE A 269 -8.13 11.29 -22.35
CA PHE A 269 -7.65 10.41 -21.29
C PHE A 269 -7.13 11.20 -20.10
N TYR A 270 -7.32 10.65 -18.91
CA TYR A 270 -6.90 11.21 -17.64
C TYR A 270 -6.20 10.16 -16.79
N PHE A 271 -5.46 10.64 -15.81
CA PHE A 271 -4.89 9.81 -14.76
C PHE A 271 -5.08 10.48 -13.40
N HIS A 272 -5.22 9.66 -12.37
CA HIS A 272 -5.24 10.14 -11.00
C HIS A 272 -3.83 10.12 -10.38
N GLN A 273 -3.46 11.21 -9.69
CA GLN A 273 -2.25 11.33 -8.89
C GLN A 273 -2.50 11.00 -7.41
N PRO A 274 -2.14 9.80 -6.93
CA PRO A 274 -2.53 9.35 -5.59
C PRO A 274 -1.83 10.09 -4.44
N PHE A 275 -0.73 10.81 -4.69
CA PHE A 275 -0.06 11.60 -3.65
C PHE A 275 -0.68 12.99 -3.44
N THR A 276 -1.24 13.57 -4.49
CA THR A 276 -1.84 14.93 -4.44
C THR A 276 -3.37 14.91 -4.52
N ASN A 277 -3.97 13.74 -4.76
CA ASN A 277 -5.39 13.57 -5.09
C ASN A 277 -5.83 14.47 -6.26
N GLU A 278 -5.01 14.56 -7.31
CA GLU A 278 -5.30 15.38 -8.50
C GLU A 278 -5.75 14.50 -9.67
N LEU A 279 -6.77 14.95 -10.41
CA LEU A 279 -7.12 14.42 -11.72
C LEU A 279 -6.38 15.23 -12.79
N LYS A 280 -5.55 14.58 -13.59
CA LYS A 280 -4.73 15.23 -14.62
C LYS A 280 -5.03 14.69 -16.00
N MET A 281 -4.95 15.55 -17.01
CA MET A 281 -5.03 15.12 -18.40
C MET A 281 -3.80 14.28 -18.76
N LEU A 282 -4.02 13.10 -19.33
CA LEU A 282 -2.98 12.23 -19.86
C LEU A 282 -2.66 12.60 -21.32
N CYS A 283 -3.68 12.54 -22.18
CA CYS A 283 -3.61 12.98 -23.58
C CYS A 283 -5.01 13.04 -24.21
N ARG A 284 -5.09 13.52 -25.46
CA ARG A 284 -6.31 13.49 -26.27
C ARG A 284 -6.12 12.60 -27.49
N ARG A 285 -7.11 11.76 -27.80
CA ARG A 285 -7.20 10.96 -29.01
C ARG A 285 -7.56 11.84 -30.21
N ASP A 286 -7.13 11.46 -31.39
CA ASP A 286 -7.58 12.02 -32.67
C ASP A 286 -8.86 11.33 -33.20
N SER A 287 -9.51 10.49 -32.38
CA SER A 287 -10.82 9.90 -32.61
C SER A 287 -11.80 10.26 -31.49
N SER A 288 -13.05 10.54 -31.87
CA SER A 288 -14.20 10.68 -30.98
C SER A 288 -15.05 9.41 -30.91
N ALA A 289 -14.70 8.35 -31.64
CA ALA A 289 -15.44 7.10 -31.60
C ALA A 289 -15.35 6.45 -30.20
N PRO A 290 -16.37 5.66 -29.81
CA PRO A 290 -16.33 4.90 -28.56
C PRO A 290 -15.06 4.06 -28.47
N LEU A 291 -14.47 4.02 -27.28
CA LEU A 291 -13.32 3.18 -27.01
C LEU A 291 -13.81 1.78 -26.61
N GLU A 292 -13.36 0.76 -27.33
CA GLU A 292 -13.66 -0.64 -27.03
C GLU A 292 -12.48 -1.27 -26.27
N THR A 293 -12.78 -1.99 -25.17
CA THR A 293 -11.80 -2.80 -24.45
C THR A 293 -11.70 -4.19 -25.07
N LEU A 294 -10.52 -4.54 -25.59
CA LEU A 294 -10.27 -5.84 -26.23
C LEU A 294 -9.73 -6.87 -25.23
N ALA A 295 -8.86 -6.42 -24.33
CA ALA A 295 -8.27 -7.20 -23.24
C ALA A 295 -7.73 -6.25 -22.18
N GLN A 296 -7.20 -6.80 -21.09
CA GLN A 296 -6.54 -6.02 -20.03
C GLN A 296 -5.42 -5.13 -20.60
N GLY A 297 -5.60 -3.81 -20.51
CA GLY A 297 -4.65 -2.85 -21.08
C GLY A 297 -4.62 -2.78 -22.62
N LEU A 298 -5.56 -3.40 -23.34
CA LEU A 298 -5.71 -3.28 -24.79
C LEU A 298 -7.05 -2.66 -25.15
N TYR A 299 -7.01 -1.60 -25.94
CA TYR A 299 -8.19 -0.83 -26.33
C TYR A 299 -8.13 -0.49 -27.81
N ARG A 300 -9.28 -0.25 -28.44
CA ARG A 300 -9.31 0.26 -29.82
C ARG A 300 -10.41 1.27 -30.01
N ASP A 301 -10.26 2.09 -31.03
CA ASP A 301 -11.34 2.84 -31.65
C ASP A 301 -11.35 2.58 -33.17
N ASP A 302 -12.04 3.43 -33.92
CA ASP A 302 -12.15 3.35 -35.38
C ASP A 302 -10.86 3.71 -36.13
N ARG A 303 -9.84 4.24 -35.45
CA ARG A 303 -8.58 4.68 -36.06
C ARG A 303 -7.37 3.92 -35.54
N HIS A 304 -7.35 3.61 -34.24
CA HIS A 304 -6.15 3.16 -33.54
C HIS A 304 -6.39 1.98 -32.63
N LEU A 305 -5.35 1.15 -32.52
CA LEU A 305 -5.19 0.17 -31.46
C LEU A 305 -4.26 0.77 -30.39
N TYR A 306 -4.69 0.75 -29.14
CA TYR A 306 -3.97 1.25 -27.98
C TYR A 306 -3.51 0.11 -27.08
N TYR A 307 -2.33 0.26 -26.49
CA TYR A 307 -1.85 -0.60 -25.42
C TYR A 307 -1.33 0.21 -24.23
N ALA A 308 -1.63 -0.26 -23.02
CA ALA A 308 -1.13 0.31 -21.79
C ALA A 308 0.30 -0.14 -21.50
N TRP A 309 1.05 0.72 -20.82
CA TRP A 309 2.41 0.45 -20.40
C TRP A 309 2.72 1.09 -19.05
N VAL A 310 3.69 0.51 -18.35
CA VAL A 310 4.23 0.97 -17.07
C VAL A 310 5.74 0.83 -17.06
N GLU A 311 6.43 1.83 -16.53
CA GLU A 311 7.88 1.86 -16.35
C GLU A 311 8.22 2.41 -14.97
N TRP A 312 9.15 1.76 -14.27
CA TRP A 312 9.70 2.22 -13.01
C TRP A 312 11.04 2.88 -13.30
N ASP A 313 11.14 4.15 -12.93
CA ASP A 313 12.34 4.94 -13.12
C ASP A 313 13.30 4.69 -11.95
N TRP A 314 14.45 4.09 -12.24
CA TRP A 314 15.49 3.78 -11.25
C TRP A 314 16.74 4.61 -11.50
N ASN A 315 17.31 5.21 -10.45
CA ASN A 315 18.57 5.94 -10.56
C ASN A 315 19.70 5.01 -11.04
N ARG A 316 20.36 5.38 -12.14
CA ARG A 316 21.49 4.62 -12.74
C ARG A 316 22.86 5.00 -12.16
N GLN A 317 22.97 6.02 -11.29
CA GLN A 317 24.25 6.64 -10.92
C GLN A 317 24.72 6.48 -9.45
N SER A 318 24.13 5.61 -8.62
CA SER A 318 24.70 5.44 -7.28
C SER A 318 26.04 4.68 -7.34
N ARG A 319 27.13 5.36 -6.93
CA ARG A 319 28.50 4.81 -6.80
C ARG A 319 28.66 3.77 -5.66
N GLY A 320 27.56 3.13 -5.26
CA GLY A 320 27.50 2.12 -4.19
C GLY A 320 26.46 1.02 -4.43
N GLY A 321 25.93 0.87 -5.66
CA GLY A 321 25.07 -0.26 -6.02
C GLY A 321 23.60 -0.17 -5.59
N GLY A 322 23.19 0.85 -4.84
CA GLY A 322 21.78 1.07 -4.46
C GLY A 322 20.97 1.72 -5.58
N ARG A 323 20.13 0.97 -6.30
CA ARG A 323 19.17 1.54 -7.25
C ARG A 323 18.04 2.21 -6.46
N GLY A 324 18.09 3.52 -6.26
CA GLY A 324 16.98 4.27 -5.66
C GLY A 324 15.86 4.49 -6.68
N LEU A 325 14.65 4.05 -6.37
CA LEU A 325 13.45 4.27 -7.19
C LEU A 325 13.14 5.78 -7.24
N GLN A 326 13.22 6.36 -8.43
CA GLN A 326 12.99 7.79 -8.68
C GLN A 326 11.52 8.10 -8.91
N GLY A 327 10.77 7.17 -9.51
CA GLY A 327 9.35 7.38 -9.79
C GLY A 327 8.75 6.28 -10.65
N TRP A 328 7.52 6.52 -11.08
CA TRP A 328 6.74 5.61 -11.91
C TRP A 328 6.12 6.35 -13.08
N SER A 329 6.21 5.74 -14.25
CA SER A 329 5.49 6.15 -15.44
C SER A 329 4.42 5.14 -15.81
N SER A 330 3.30 5.65 -16.32
CA SER A 330 2.30 4.82 -16.99
C SER A 330 1.75 5.58 -18.19
N GLY A 331 1.18 4.88 -19.14
CA GLY A 331 0.51 5.55 -20.25
C GLY A 331 -0.19 4.61 -21.19
N LEU A 332 -0.67 5.20 -22.27
CA LEU A 332 -1.21 4.50 -23.43
C LEU A 332 -0.33 4.80 -24.64
N ALA A 333 -0.24 3.86 -25.55
CA ALA A 333 0.51 4.04 -26.79
C ALA A 333 -0.28 3.44 -27.95
N VAL A 334 -0.26 4.14 -29.09
CA VAL A 334 -0.83 3.65 -30.34
C VAL A 334 0.11 2.61 -30.93
N VAL A 335 -0.43 1.49 -31.40
CA VAL A 335 0.32 0.51 -32.18
C VAL A 335 0.51 1.06 -33.60
N PRO A 336 1.74 1.33 -34.05
CA PRO A 336 1.97 1.98 -35.33
C PRO A 336 1.65 1.04 -36.50
N ASP A 337 1.06 1.63 -37.54
CA ASP A 337 0.81 0.99 -38.85
C ASP A 337 -0.06 -0.26 -38.75
N VAL A 338 -1.06 -0.24 -37.86
CA VAL A 338 -2.05 -1.30 -37.68
C VAL A 338 -3.46 -0.77 -37.90
N ASP A 339 -4.21 -1.48 -38.72
CA ASP A 339 -5.65 -1.32 -38.87
C ASP A 339 -6.35 -2.00 -37.68
N PRO A 340 -7.04 -1.25 -36.79
CA PRO A 340 -7.65 -1.79 -35.57
C PRO A 340 -8.75 -2.83 -35.85
N ASP A 341 -9.38 -2.82 -37.03
CA ASP A 341 -10.41 -3.79 -37.40
C ASP A 341 -9.83 -5.15 -37.81
N LYS A 342 -8.53 -5.20 -38.12
CA LYS A 342 -7.84 -6.44 -38.45
C LYS A 342 -7.25 -7.14 -37.23
N PHE A 343 -7.24 -6.48 -36.07
CA PHE A 343 -6.62 -7.02 -34.85
C PHE A 343 -7.49 -8.09 -34.23
N ARG A 344 -7.05 -9.36 -34.32
CA ARG A 344 -7.80 -10.52 -33.87
C ARG A 344 -6.95 -11.50 -33.09
N PHE A 345 -7.56 -12.11 -32.08
CA PHE A 345 -6.95 -13.20 -31.34
C PHE A 345 -6.76 -14.43 -32.25
N ILE A 346 -5.59 -15.07 -32.12
CA ILE A 346 -5.23 -16.27 -32.88
C ILE A 346 -5.17 -17.48 -31.96
N GLU A 347 -4.32 -17.44 -30.95
CA GLU A 347 -4.07 -18.58 -30.08
C GLU A 347 -3.48 -18.16 -28.72
N LYS A 348 -3.53 -19.07 -27.74
CA LYS A 348 -2.74 -18.93 -26.52
C LYS A 348 -1.36 -19.51 -26.76
N ALA A 349 -0.32 -18.80 -26.34
CA ALA A 349 1.06 -19.24 -26.50
C ALA A 349 1.84 -19.17 -25.18
N ARG A 350 2.98 -19.87 -25.19
CA ARG A 350 3.95 -19.84 -24.10
C ARG A 350 5.34 -19.63 -24.70
N TYR A 351 5.98 -18.53 -24.34
CA TYR A 351 7.34 -18.20 -24.77
C TYR A 351 8.31 -18.32 -23.60
N ARG A 352 9.52 -18.83 -23.85
CA ARG A 352 10.61 -18.79 -22.87
C ARG A 352 11.35 -17.46 -23.00
N ARG A 353 11.47 -16.71 -21.90
CA ARG A 353 12.25 -15.47 -21.84
C ARG A 353 13.00 -15.41 -20.51
N SER A 354 14.32 -15.24 -20.58
CA SER A 354 15.20 -15.06 -19.41
C SER A 354 15.01 -16.12 -18.31
N GLY A 355 14.87 -17.39 -18.69
CA GLY A 355 14.69 -18.51 -17.76
C GLY A 355 13.25 -18.75 -17.28
N SER A 356 12.33 -17.83 -17.55
CA SER A 356 10.91 -17.94 -17.16
C SER A 356 10.01 -18.14 -18.39
N ALA A 357 8.92 -18.89 -18.20
CA ALA A 357 7.89 -19.05 -19.23
C ALA A 357 6.85 -17.93 -19.12
N LEU A 358 6.74 -17.10 -20.14
CA LEU A 358 5.71 -16.07 -20.27
C LEU A 358 4.53 -16.65 -21.06
N ARG A 359 3.34 -16.64 -20.47
CA ARG A 359 2.09 -17.08 -21.10
C ARG A 359 1.32 -15.85 -21.60
N GLY A 360 0.43 -16.04 -22.55
CA GLY A 360 -0.38 -14.94 -23.08
C GLY A 360 -1.13 -15.30 -24.36
N GLY A 361 -1.81 -14.31 -24.91
CA GLY A 361 -2.52 -14.41 -26.19
C GLY A 361 -1.67 -13.90 -27.36
N VAL A 362 -1.72 -14.60 -28.48
CA VAL A 362 -1.16 -14.15 -29.76
C VAL A 362 -2.27 -13.54 -30.59
N TYR A 363 -1.99 -12.39 -31.17
CA TYR A 363 -2.89 -11.65 -32.04
C TYR A 363 -2.26 -11.43 -33.41
N ASP A 364 -3.10 -11.33 -34.44
CA ASP A 364 -2.73 -10.99 -35.81
C ASP A 364 -3.44 -9.69 -36.19
N ALA A 365 -2.73 -8.79 -36.86
CA ALA A 365 -3.32 -7.66 -37.56
C ALA A 365 -2.63 -7.52 -38.92
N GLY A 366 -3.33 -7.93 -39.98
CA GLY A 366 -2.85 -7.79 -41.36
C GLY A 366 -1.54 -8.55 -41.64
N GLY A 367 -1.32 -9.70 -41.00
CA GLY A 367 -0.12 -10.52 -41.15
C GLY A 367 1.00 -10.19 -40.17
N ARG A 368 0.86 -9.12 -39.38
CA ARG A 368 1.78 -8.77 -38.30
C ARG A 368 1.29 -9.38 -36.99
N ARG A 369 2.16 -10.15 -36.32
CA ARG A 369 1.84 -10.81 -35.06
C ARG A 369 2.16 -9.93 -33.86
N PHE A 370 1.37 -10.09 -32.81
CA PHE A 370 1.54 -9.45 -31.51
C PHE A 370 1.30 -10.45 -30.38
N PHE A 371 1.82 -10.15 -29.20
CA PHE A 371 1.66 -10.98 -28.02
C PHE A 371 1.23 -10.13 -26.84
N HIS A 372 0.10 -10.49 -26.24
CA HIS A 372 -0.45 -9.91 -25.01
C HIS A 372 -0.06 -10.80 -23.83
N PRO A 373 0.86 -10.38 -22.94
CA PRO A 373 1.34 -11.23 -21.86
C PRO A 373 0.37 -11.30 -20.68
N ASP A 374 0.18 -12.51 -20.12
CA ASP A 374 -0.50 -12.74 -18.86
C ASP A 374 0.51 -12.54 -17.72
N TYR A 375 0.71 -11.31 -17.28
CA TYR A 375 1.62 -11.06 -16.17
C TYR A 375 1.04 -11.47 -14.80
N LYS A 376 1.90 -11.49 -13.79
CA LYS A 376 1.54 -11.69 -12.38
C LYS A 376 2.35 -10.76 -11.48
N GLY A 377 1.68 -9.90 -10.73
CA GLY A 377 2.21 -8.95 -9.72
C GLY A 377 3.06 -7.83 -10.33
N ALA A 378 3.16 -6.63 -9.76
CA ALA A 378 3.85 -5.50 -10.42
C ALA A 378 5.36 -5.74 -10.75
N ALA A 379 5.88 -5.12 -11.82
CA ALA A 379 7.29 -5.24 -12.23
C ALA A 379 7.84 -3.94 -12.87
N PRO A 380 9.18 -3.78 -12.97
CA PRO A 380 9.81 -2.52 -13.40
C PRO A 380 9.46 -2.03 -14.81
N TYR A 381 9.21 -2.92 -15.76
CA TYR A 381 8.72 -2.52 -17.07
C TYR A 381 7.74 -3.57 -17.59
N ARG A 382 6.54 -3.13 -17.95
CA ARG A 382 5.50 -3.96 -18.57
C ARG A 382 4.72 -3.17 -19.60
N ALA A 383 4.30 -3.86 -20.64
CA ALA A 383 3.37 -3.36 -21.65
C ALA A 383 2.34 -4.44 -21.92
N ALA A 384 1.10 -4.02 -22.14
CA ALA A 384 0.01 -4.91 -22.51
C ALA A 384 0.28 -5.58 -23.86
N LEU A 385 1.05 -4.96 -24.74
CA LEU A 385 1.37 -5.54 -26.05
C LEU A 385 2.87 -5.60 -26.33
N MET A 386 3.29 -6.73 -26.87
CA MET A 386 4.62 -6.96 -27.42
C MET A 386 4.50 -7.30 -28.90
N GLY A 387 5.54 -6.95 -29.67
CA GLY A 387 5.69 -7.34 -31.07
C GLY A 387 6.65 -8.51 -31.21
N PHE A 388 6.82 -8.96 -32.45
CA PHE A 388 7.88 -9.90 -32.84
C PHE A 388 8.89 -9.19 -33.74
N ASP A 389 10.17 -9.50 -33.58
CA ASP A 389 11.19 -9.09 -34.56
C ASP A 389 11.22 -10.03 -35.79
N GLY A 390 12.10 -9.73 -36.75
CA GLY A 390 12.23 -10.49 -37.99
C GLY A 390 12.64 -11.96 -37.80
N SER A 391 13.18 -12.32 -36.62
CA SER A 391 13.48 -13.70 -36.25
C SER A 391 12.35 -14.42 -35.50
N GLY A 392 11.23 -13.73 -35.23
CA GLY A 392 10.13 -14.27 -34.45
C GLY A 392 10.37 -14.23 -32.94
N GLU A 393 11.34 -13.46 -32.45
CA GLU A 393 11.52 -13.26 -31.01
C GLU A 393 10.66 -12.10 -30.50
N LEU A 394 10.21 -12.20 -29.25
CA LEU A 394 9.40 -11.17 -28.59
C LEU A 394 10.21 -9.89 -28.31
N ARG A 395 9.65 -8.74 -28.70
CA ARG A 395 10.22 -7.41 -28.44
C ARG A 395 9.17 -6.46 -27.89
N HIS A 396 9.61 -5.52 -27.06
CA HIS A 396 8.77 -4.42 -26.62
C HIS A 396 8.47 -3.47 -27.78
N LEU A 397 7.21 -3.04 -27.88
CA LEU A 397 6.80 -2.02 -28.83
C LEU A 397 7.32 -0.66 -28.35
N ARG A 398 7.81 0.16 -29.28
CA ARG A 398 8.23 1.53 -28.97
C ARG A 398 7.00 2.39 -28.70
N HIS A 399 7.07 3.19 -27.64
CA HIS A 399 6.16 4.30 -27.37
C HIS A 399 6.98 5.59 -27.24
N ASP A 400 6.41 6.72 -27.65
CA ASP A 400 7.08 8.03 -27.59
C ASP A 400 6.80 8.80 -26.29
N GLY A 401 6.02 8.20 -25.38
CA GLY A 401 5.69 8.77 -24.08
C GLY A 401 4.71 9.95 -24.11
N ARG A 402 4.20 10.34 -25.29
CA ARG A 402 3.32 11.52 -25.43
C ARG A 402 1.97 11.37 -24.72
N CYS A 403 1.49 10.15 -24.59
CA CYS A 403 0.33 9.82 -23.77
C CYS A 403 0.77 9.07 -22.50
N GLY A 404 1.62 9.74 -21.71
CA GLY A 404 2.23 9.19 -20.52
C GLY A 404 2.14 10.14 -19.33
N ALA A 405 2.05 9.55 -18.14
CA ALA A 405 2.10 10.21 -16.85
C ALA A 405 3.41 9.82 -16.15
N TYR A 406 3.90 10.70 -15.27
CA TYR A 406 5.00 10.41 -14.36
C TYR A 406 4.63 10.86 -12.95
N THR A 407 4.97 10.03 -11.96
CA THR A 407 4.93 10.41 -10.56
C THR A 407 6.28 10.18 -9.93
N GLU A 408 6.82 11.24 -9.33
CA GLU A 408 8.05 11.18 -8.58
C GLU A 408 7.85 10.41 -7.27
N SER A 409 8.84 9.59 -6.93
CA SER A 409 8.89 8.87 -5.66
C SER A 409 9.07 9.88 -4.51
N PRO A 410 8.20 9.89 -3.49
CA PRO A 410 8.40 10.75 -2.31
C PRO A 410 9.68 10.39 -1.54
N ASN A 411 10.17 9.16 -1.71
CA ASN A 411 11.43 8.67 -1.15
C ASN A 411 12.63 8.89 -2.09
N ARG A 412 12.49 9.70 -3.15
CA ARG A 412 13.64 10.14 -3.93
C ARG A 412 14.64 10.74 -2.95
N SER A 413 15.89 10.29 -3.05
CA SER A 413 17.02 10.81 -2.28
C SER A 413 17.19 12.29 -2.60
N SER A 414 16.46 13.16 -1.88
CA SER A 414 16.84 14.55 -1.72
C SER A 414 18.02 14.56 -0.76
N PHE A 415 18.95 15.50 -0.92
CA PHE A 415 20.04 15.69 0.04
C PHE A 415 19.55 15.72 1.50
N PHE A 416 18.31 16.19 1.73
CA PHE A 416 17.65 16.18 3.04
C PHE A 416 17.07 14.83 3.48
N ASN A 417 16.65 13.96 2.54
CA ASN A 417 16.28 12.57 2.83
C ASN A 417 17.52 11.70 3.06
N ASP A 418 18.63 11.99 2.39
CA ASP A 418 19.93 11.39 2.69
C ASP A 418 20.47 11.93 4.02
N LEU A 419 20.27 13.21 4.35
CA LEU A 419 20.62 13.76 5.67
C LEU A 419 19.71 13.22 6.77
N LYS A 420 18.40 13.04 6.53
CA LYS A 420 17.48 12.37 7.46
C LYS A 420 17.77 10.88 7.57
N GLY A 421 18.16 10.23 6.48
CA GLY A 421 18.61 8.85 6.46
C GLY A 421 19.94 8.69 7.20
N MET A 422 20.86 9.65 7.05
CA MET A 422 22.15 9.69 7.73
C MET A 422 21.99 10.08 9.20
N VAL A 423 21.08 10.99 9.54
CA VAL A 423 20.70 11.33 10.93
C VAL A 423 19.97 10.15 11.56
N LYS A 424 19.05 9.48 10.86
CA LYS A 424 18.37 8.26 11.34
C LYS A 424 19.34 7.08 11.43
N TRP A 425 20.35 7.00 10.55
CA TRP A 425 21.43 6.01 10.61
C TRP A 425 22.44 6.32 11.73
N ILE A 426 22.69 7.59 12.03
CA ILE A 426 23.49 8.04 13.19
C ILE A 426 22.71 7.83 14.50
N ILE A 427 21.39 8.04 14.51
CA ILE A 427 20.53 7.82 15.67
C ILE A 427 20.34 6.31 15.91
N ASN A 428 20.10 5.50 14.87
CA ASN A 428 19.91 4.05 15.00
C ASN A 428 21.23 3.26 15.22
N ARG A 429 22.40 3.90 15.06
CA ARG A 429 23.65 3.37 15.59
C ARG A 429 23.98 3.94 16.97
N GLY A 430 23.26 4.94 17.46
CA GLY A 430 23.52 5.57 18.76
C GLY A 430 22.58 5.14 19.89
N SER A 431 21.80 4.07 19.72
CA SER A 431 20.85 3.56 20.70
C SER A 431 20.96 2.05 20.83
#